data_AF-A0A4C1ZY19-F1
#
_entry.id   AF-A0A4C1ZY19-F1
#
_cell.length_a   1.000
_cell.length_b   1.000
_cell.length_c   1.000
_cell.angle_alpha   90.00
_cell.angle_beta   90.00
_cell.angle_gamma   90.00
#
_symmetry.space_group_name_H-M   'P 1'
#
loop_
_entity.id
_entity.type
_entity.pdbx_description
1 polymer ?
#
loop_
_entity_poly.entity_id
_entity_poly.type
_entity_poly.pdbx_seq_one_letter_code
_entity_poly.pdbx_strand_id
1 'polypeptide(L)'
;MADLKSEREVQSLVEDNNGNNEKVYLEETFYILSKKNAVFSVRLTSKGLSLSKETEGSSKEQTILLRDIIGSKCMRSKRRRPGAGSCVCSSLPGHQPLKVVDENSGDLDENDISAYLYIYAYILKRSRRTLKRERTTITLRFRSFDKYEDNNREAQKWRTTIKCLINKLPVSYTLPVNEKKLLILLNPKSGPGKAREIFQEKVTSILQEAEIPYDLHVTKYAQYAREFVRTRNVYSWRGIVAVGGDGVLFEILNGMFERLDWHQALNEVPLAVLPCGSGNGLARTICHAYK
;
A
#
# COMPACT_ATOMS: atom_id res chain seq x y z
N MET A 1 -44.90 10.75 34.42
CA MET A 1 -44.99 11.55 33.17
C MET A 1 -43.63 12.13 32.82
N ALA A 2 -42.63 11.26 32.75
CA ALA A 2 -41.27 11.40 32.22
C ALA A 2 -40.71 9.95 32.23
N ASP A 3 -39.79 9.60 31.34
CA ASP A 3 -39.14 8.28 31.20
C ASP A 3 -39.83 7.21 30.33
N LEU A 4 -40.24 7.58 29.11
CA LEU A 4 -40.50 6.62 28.02
C LEU A 4 -40.08 7.16 26.63
N LYS A 5 -39.23 8.19 26.57
CA LYS A 5 -38.86 8.91 25.33
C LYS A 5 -37.37 8.88 24.95
N SER A 6 -36.49 8.22 25.68
CA SER A 6 -35.05 8.18 25.37
C SER A 6 -34.54 6.84 24.80
N GLU A 7 -35.41 5.85 24.60
CA GLU A 7 -35.02 4.53 24.06
C GLU A 7 -35.41 4.32 22.57
N ARG A 8 -35.78 5.39 21.85
CA ARG A 8 -36.23 5.32 20.44
C ARG A 8 -35.29 5.93 19.39
N GLU A 9 -34.06 6.29 19.75
CA GLU A 9 -33.09 6.84 18.77
C GLU A 9 -31.81 6.00 18.58
N VAL A 10 -31.78 4.77 19.10
CA VAL A 10 -30.66 3.83 18.84
C VAL A 10 -31.20 2.47 18.37
N GLN A 11 -31.97 2.47 17.28
CA GLN A 11 -32.32 1.25 16.54
C GLN A 11 -32.92 1.59 15.18
N SER A 12 -32.08 2.02 14.24
CA SER A 12 -32.41 2.00 12.82
C SER A 12 -31.16 1.87 11.96
N LEU A 13 -30.50 0.72 12.06
CA LEU A 13 -29.75 0.16 10.94
C LEU A 13 -30.32 -1.23 10.71
N VAL A 14 -31.46 -1.20 10.04
CA VAL A 14 -32.19 -2.36 9.53
C VAL A 14 -31.24 -3.18 8.67
N GLU A 15 -31.35 -4.49 8.86
CA GLU A 15 -30.81 -5.55 8.03
C GLU A 15 -31.11 -5.29 6.55
N ASP A 16 -30.11 -4.83 5.79
CA ASP A 16 -30.16 -4.89 4.32
C ASP A 16 -29.75 -6.29 3.90
N ASN A 17 -30.73 -7.20 3.99
CA ASN A 17 -30.72 -8.44 3.25
C ASN A 17 -31.55 -8.24 1.98
N ASN A 18 -30.89 -8.47 0.84
CA ASN A 18 -31.44 -8.67 -0.50
C ASN A 18 -31.53 -7.45 -1.45
N GLY A 19 -30.42 -7.21 -2.13
CA GLY A 19 -30.34 -6.44 -3.36
C GLY A 19 -28.89 -6.35 -3.80
N ASN A 20 -28.58 -6.75 -5.03
CA ASN A 20 -27.24 -6.81 -5.63
C ASN A 20 -26.59 -5.41 -5.84
N ASN A 21 -26.91 -4.43 -4.98
CA ASN A 21 -26.42 -3.07 -5.03
C ASN A 21 -25.11 -2.97 -4.27
N GLU A 22 -24.02 -3.00 -5.02
CA GLU A 22 -22.68 -2.77 -4.51
C GLU A 22 -22.59 -1.38 -3.86
N LYS A 23 -22.31 -1.32 -2.56
CA LYS A 23 -22.17 -0.05 -1.83
C LYS A 23 -21.04 0.79 -2.44
N VAL A 24 -21.41 1.90 -3.08
CA VAL A 24 -20.49 2.90 -3.63
C VAL A 24 -20.19 3.93 -2.54
N TYR A 25 -18.91 4.14 -2.24
CA TYR A 25 -18.46 5.11 -1.24
C TYR A 25 -18.13 6.47 -1.86
N LEU A 26 -17.51 6.47 -3.04
CA LEU A 26 -17.16 7.67 -3.80
C LEU A 26 -17.33 7.38 -5.29
N GLU A 27 -17.79 8.38 -6.04
CA GLU A 27 -17.93 8.32 -7.49
C GLU A 27 -17.59 9.68 -8.09
N GLU A 28 -16.75 9.69 -9.12
CA GLU A 28 -16.41 10.91 -9.85
C GLU A 28 -16.06 10.59 -11.31
N THR A 29 -16.35 11.54 -12.19
CA THR A 29 -16.10 11.41 -13.63
C THR A 29 -14.89 12.22 -14.04
N PHE A 30 -13.93 11.55 -14.68
CA PHE A 30 -12.68 12.11 -15.15
C PHE A 30 -12.66 12.16 -16.68
N TYR A 31 -12.33 13.34 -17.21
CA TYR A 31 -12.26 13.57 -18.65
C TYR A 31 -10.81 13.45 -19.14
N ILE A 32 -10.59 12.70 -20.23
CA ILE A 32 -9.29 12.64 -20.90
C ILE A 32 -9.36 13.37 -22.24
N LEU A 33 -8.51 14.38 -22.38
CA LEU A 33 -8.19 15.02 -23.67
C LEU A 33 -7.40 14.03 -24.54
N SER A 34 -8.11 13.15 -25.24
CA SER A 34 -7.57 12.23 -26.24
C SER A 34 -8.29 12.45 -27.56
N LYS A 35 -7.70 11.97 -28.68
CA LYS A 35 -8.27 12.09 -30.03
C LYS A 35 -9.72 11.56 -30.19
N LYS A 36 -10.24 10.82 -29.20
CA LYS A 36 -11.58 10.21 -29.19
C LYS A 36 -12.47 10.62 -28.00
N ASN A 37 -12.21 11.76 -27.34
CA ASN A 37 -13.01 12.27 -26.19
C ASN A 37 -13.54 11.16 -25.26
N ALA A 38 -12.63 10.43 -24.63
CA ALA A 38 -13.01 9.32 -23.74
C ALA A 38 -13.31 9.85 -22.34
N VAL A 39 -14.40 9.36 -21.75
CA VAL A 39 -14.82 9.68 -20.38
C VAL A 39 -14.54 8.47 -19.50
N PHE A 40 -14.00 8.70 -18.30
CA PHE A 40 -13.78 7.65 -17.30
C PHE A 40 -14.64 7.95 -16.08
N SER A 41 -15.64 7.11 -15.81
CA SER A 41 -16.30 7.10 -14.50
C SER A 41 -15.48 6.22 -13.54
N VAL A 42 -15.14 6.76 -12.39
CA VAL A 42 -14.37 6.08 -11.35
C VAL A 42 -15.24 5.93 -10.11
N ARG A 43 -15.41 4.69 -9.65
CA ARG A 43 -16.21 4.35 -8.46
C ARG A 43 -15.35 3.62 -7.45
N LEU A 44 -15.37 4.07 -6.21
CA LEU A 44 -14.79 3.36 -5.09
C LEU A 44 -15.88 2.57 -4.37
N THR A 45 -15.77 1.25 -4.38
CA THR A 45 -16.75 0.33 -3.79
C THR A 45 -16.14 -0.49 -2.66
N SER A 46 -16.95 -1.31 -2.01
CA SER A 46 -16.47 -2.29 -1.03
C SER A 46 -15.55 -3.37 -1.63
N LYS A 47 -15.59 -3.60 -2.95
CA LYS A 47 -14.69 -4.55 -3.62
C LYS A 47 -13.37 -3.93 -4.06
N GLY A 48 -13.39 -2.65 -4.46
CA GLY A 48 -12.23 -2.06 -5.12
C GLY A 48 -12.51 -0.71 -5.77
N LEU A 49 -11.55 -0.30 -6.60
CA LEU A 49 -11.67 0.87 -7.47
C LEU A 49 -12.14 0.39 -8.86
N SER A 50 -13.38 0.67 -9.23
CA SER A 50 -13.91 0.41 -10.57
C SER A 50 -13.65 1.59 -11.50
N LEU A 51 -13.07 1.30 -12.65
CA LEU A 51 -12.75 2.24 -13.72
C LEU A 51 -13.58 1.88 -14.95
N SER A 52 -14.59 2.69 -15.25
CA SER A 52 -15.47 2.51 -16.39
C SER A 52 -15.09 3.50 -17.48
N LYS A 53 -14.54 3.00 -18.59
CA LYS A 53 -14.22 3.82 -19.75
C LYS A 53 -15.38 3.81 -20.73
N GLU A 54 -15.94 4.98 -21.00
CA GLU A 54 -16.94 5.20 -22.02
C GLU A 54 -16.31 5.82 -23.27
N THR A 55 -16.60 5.19 -24.41
CA THR A 55 -16.24 5.66 -25.75
C THR A 55 -17.47 5.50 -26.64
N GLU A 56 -17.64 6.35 -27.65
CA GLU A 56 -18.77 6.32 -28.59
C GLU A 56 -19.12 4.88 -29.04
N GLY A 57 -20.14 4.28 -28.40
CA GLY A 57 -20.64 2.92 -28.68
C GLY A 57 -20.05 1.75 -27.88
N SER A 58 -19.07 1.92 -26.98
CA SER A 58 -18.58 0.82 -26.12
C SER A 58 -18.13 1.29 -24.74
N SER A 59 -18.55 0.53 -23.71
CA SER A 59 -18.10 0.68 -22.33
C SER A 59 -17.19 -0.49 -21.94
N LYS A 60 -16.06 -0.19 -21.29
CA LYS A 60 -15.18 -1.19 -20.68
C LYS A 60 -15.01 -0.86 -19.21
N GLU A 61 -15.45 -1.76 -18.35
CA GLU A 61 -15.25 -1.65 -16.90
C GLU A 61 -14.06 -2.52 -16.46
N GLN A 62 -13.19 -1.95 -15.64
CA GLN A 62 -12.09 -2.65 -14.99
C GLN A 62 -12.10 -2.34 -13.50
N THR A 63 -12.25 -3.37 -12.67
CA THR A 63 -12.16 -3.22 -11.21
C THR A 63 -10.81 -3.66 -10.69
N ILE A 64 -10.16 -2.78 -9.93
CA ILE A 64 -8.94 -3.05 -9.18
C ILE A 64 -9.35 -3.38 -7.75
N LEU A 65 -9.08 -4.61 -7.32
CA LEU A 65 -9.54 -5.08 -6.02
C LEU A 65 -8.80 -4.37 -4.88
N LEU A 66 -9.50 -4.11 -3.75
CA LEU A 66 -8.89 -3.48 -2.58
C LEU A 66 -7.66 -4.24 -2.08
N ARG A 67 -7.67 -5.57 -2.14
CA ARG A 67 -6.53 -6.42 -1.76
C ARG A 67 -5.29 -6.25 -2.63
N ASP A 68 -5.44 -5.66 -3.82
CA ASP A 68 -4.33 -5.41 -4.74
C ASP A 68 -3.79 -3.98 -4.58
N ILE A 69 -4.52 -3.07 -3.91
CA ILE A 69 -4.09 -1.71 -3.63
C ILE A 69 -3.24 -1.73 -2.36
N ILE A 70 -2.03 -1.17 -2.45
CA ILE A 70 -1.08 -1.14 -1.32
C ILE A 70 -1.01 0.22 -0.64
N GLY A 71 -1.34 1.30 -1.35
CA GLY A 71 -1.26 2.65 -0.80
C GLY A 71 -1.69 3.72 -1.79
N SER A 72 -1.71 4.96 -1.30
CA SER A 72 -2.13 6.13 -2.08
C SER A 72 -1.51 7.42 -1.56
N LYS A 73 -1.16 8.33 -2.48
CA LYS A 73 -0.46 9.59 -2.18
C LYS A 73 -1.05 10.74 -2.98
N CYS A 74 -1.36 11.83 -2.31
CA CYS A 74 -1.76 13.09 -2.95
C CYS A 74 -0.52 13.95 -3.21
N MET A 75 -0.43 14.56 -4.39
CA MET A 75 0.68 15.44 -4.75
C MET A 75 0.19 16.60 -5.63
N ARG A 76 1.00 17.67 -5.68
CA ARG A 76 0.89 18.73 -6.68
C ARG A 76 1.79 18.42 -7.88
N SER A 77 1.47 19.00 -9.04
CA SER A 77 2.34 18.93 -10.21
C SER A 77 3.74 19.49 -9.91
N LYS A 78 4.76 18.89 -10.51
CA LYS A 78 6.15 19.38 -10.43
C LYS A 78 6.39 20.40 -11.54
N ARG A 79 7.08 21.50 -11.23
CA ARG A 79 7.43 22.54 -12.20
C ARG A 79 8.33 21.95 -13.29
N ARG A 80 7.94 22.14 -14.55
CA ARG A 80 8.79 21.75 -15.68
C ARG A 80 9.97 22.73 -15.77
N ARG A 81 11.20 22.21 -15.69
CA ARG A 81 12.39 23.01 -16.00
C ARG A 81 12.39 23.34 -17.50
N PRO A 82 12.68 24.59 -17.92
CA PRO A 82 12.82 24.92 -19.33
C PRO A 82 13.87 24.01 -19.98
N GLY A 83 13.50 23.24 -21.01
CA GLY A 83 14.37 22.28 -21.70
C GLY A 83 14.21 20.80 -21.29
N ALA A 84 13.42 20.49 -20.26
CA ALA A 84 13.07 19.11 -19.95
C ALA A 84 11.95 18.63 -20.88
N GLY A 85 12.30 17.85 -21.90
CA GLY A 85 11.34 17.09 -22.70
C GLY A 85 10.44 16.20 -21.83
N SER A 86 9.29 15.81 -22.36
CA SER A 86 8.31 14.91 -21.75
C SER A 86 8.98 13.68 -21.11
N CYS A 87 9.28 13.73 -19.81
CA CYS A 87 9.97 12.64 -19.15
C CYS A 87 8.97 11.54 -18.76
N VAL A 88 8.91 10.51 -19.62
CA VAL A 88 8.75 9.13 -19.17
C VAL A 88 10.07 8.75 -18.50
N CYS A 89 9.99 8.29 -17.25
CA CYS A 89 11.10 7.82 -16.42
C CYS A 89 12.17 7.04 -17.21
N SER A 90 13.35 7.62 -17.37
CA SER A 90 14.56 6.93 -17.79
C SER A 90 15.42 6.63 -16.55
N SER A 91 15.86 5.39 -16.49
CA SER A 91 16.74 4.77 -15.50
C SER A 91 17.98 5.61 -15.15
N LEU A 92 18.26 5.73 -13.84
CA LEU A 92 19.48 6.33 -13.28
C LEU A 92 20.74 5.57 -13.73
N PRO A 93 21.78 6.24 -14.25
CA PRO A 93 23.13 5.69 -14.27
C PRO A 93 23.96 6.24 -13.08
N GLY A 94 24.64 5.34 -12.37
CA GLY A 94 25.94 5.61 -11.75
C GLY A 94 26.00 6.27 -10.37
N HIS A 95 26.67 5.54 -9.46
CA HIS A 95 27.19 5.91 -8.14
C HIS A 95 27.30 7.42 -7.80
N GLN A 96 26.38 7.89 -6.95
CA GLN A 96 26.62 8.99 -6.02
C GLN A 96 26.18 8.58 -4.62
N PRO A 97 26.86 9.06 -3.55
CA PRO A 97 26.48 8.75 -2.18
C PRO A 97 25.06 9.29 -1.91
N LEU A 98 24.22 8.42 -1.34
CA LEU A 98 22.82 8.67 -0.99
C LEU A 98 22.71 9.90 -0.08
N LYS A 99 22.40 11.06 -0.65
CA LYS A 99 21.69 12.12 0.06
C LYS A 99 20.24 11.68 0.16
N VAL A 100 19.66 11.79 1.36
CA VAL A 100 18.21 11.72 1.56
C VAL A 100 17.64 12.90 0.79
N VAL A 101 17.25 12.67 -0.46
CA VAL A 101 16.55 13.67 -1.26
C VAL A 101 15.12 13.64 -0.73
N ASP A 102 14.77 14.59 0.12
CA ASP A 102 13.37 14.82 0.47
C ASP A 102 12.58 14.88 -0.84
N GLU A 103 11.59 14.01 -1.02
CA GLU A 103 10.77 13.98 -2.24
C GLU A 103 10.01 15.29 -2.50
N ASN A 104 10.04 16.20 -1.52
CA ASN A 104 9.53 17.57 -1.55
C ASN A 104 10.55 18.60 -2.10
N SER A 105 11.77 18.20 -2.49
CA SER A 105 12.83 19.13 -2.93
C SER A 105 12.74 19.57 -4.40
N GLY A 106 11.58 19.42 -5.04
CA GLY A 106 11.35 19.90 -6.40
C GLY A 106 10.44 21.12 -6.37
N ASP A 107 10.82 22.19 -7.09
CA ASP A 107 9.95 23.35 -7.30
C ASP A 107 8.58 22.87 -7.79
N LEU A 108 7.53 23.11 -7.00
CA LEU A 108 6.16 22.74 -7.36
C LEU A 108 5.62 23.72 -8.40
N ASP A 109 4.72 23.25 -9.25
CA ASP A 109 4.06 24.11 -10.23
C ASP A 109 2.95 24.91 -9.57
N GLU A 110 3.28 26.11 -9.09
CA GLU A 110 2.33 27.01 -8.45
C GLU A 110 1.18 27.45 -9.40
N ASN A 111 1.38 27.33 -10.71
CA ASN A 111 0.35 27.69 -11.70
C ASN A 111 -0.67 26.59 -11.94
N ASP A 112 -0.36 25.34 -11.58
CA ASP A 112 -1.32 24.24 -11.70
C ASP A 112 -2.21 24.18 -10.46
N ILE A 113 -3.49 24.50 -10.68
CA ILE A 113 -4.56 24.39 -9.67
C ILE A 113 -5.02 22.95 -9.45
N SER A 114 -4.49 21.98 -10.20
CA SER A 114 -4.90 20.58 -10.11
C SER A 114 -4.26 19.87 -8.92
N ALA A 115 -5.01 18.97 -8.29
CA ALA A 115 -4.48 18.00 -7.34
C ALA A 115 -4.41 16.62 -7.97
N TYR A 116 -3.37 15.85 -7.64
CA TYR A 116 -3.15 14.51 -8.17
C TYR A 116 -3.22 13.48 -7.06
N LEU A 117 -4.03 12.45 -7.24
CA LEU A 117 -4.05 11.26 -6.38
C LEU A 117 -3.41 10.10 -7.12
N TYR A 118 -2.30 9.61 -6.59
CA TYR A 118 -1.66 8.39 -7.02
C TYR A 118 -2.16 7.23 -6.17
N ILE A 119 -2.60 6.16 -6.81
CA ILE A 119 -3.01 4.91 -6.16
C ILE A 119 -2.06 3.82 -6.67
N TYR A 120 -1.37 3.17 -5.74
CA TYR A 120 -0.38 2.13 -6.04
C TYR A 120 -1.02 0.76 -5.84
N ALA A 121 -0.98 -0.07 -6.89
CA ALA A 121 -1.56 -1.41 -6.85
C ALA A 121 -0.64 -2.45 -7.52
N TYR A 122 -0.73 -3.69 -7.06
CA TYR A 122 -0.01 -4.84 -7.59
C TYR A 122 -1.00 -5.85 -8.17
N ILE A 123 -1.48 -5.59 -9.39
CA ILE A 123 -2.57 -6.35 -10.02
C ILE A 123 -2.01 -7.69 -10.53
N LEU A 124 -2.72 -8.79 -10.24
CA LEU A 124 -2.36 -10.11 -10.77
C LEU A 124 -2.67 -10.18 -12.27
N LYS A 125 -1.63 -10.25 -13.09
CA LYS A 125 -1.75 -10.42 -14.54
C LYS A 125 -1.36 -11.84 -14.94
N ARG A 126 -2.13 -12.41 -15.85
CA ARG A 126 -1.84 -13.70 -16.48
C ARG A 126 -0.99 -13.49 -17.72
N SER A 127 0.25 -13.96 -17.68
CA SER A 127 1.08 -14.17 -18.87
C SER A 127 1.00 -15.64 -19.30
N ARG A 128 1.31 -15.93 -20.57
CA ARG A 128 1.07 -17.21 -21.27
C ARG A 128 1.28 -18.49 -20.42
N ARG A 129 2.21 -18.50 -19.47
CA ARG A 129 2.50 -19.65 -18.58
C ARG A 129 2.65 -19.30 -17.09
N THR A 130 2.56 -18.02 -16.71
CA THR A 130 2.85 -17.58 -15.34
C THR A 130 1.86 -16.51 -14.88
N LEU A 131 1.45 -16.62 -13.62
CA LEU A 131 0.74 -15.56 -12.92
C LEU A 131 1.78 -14.68 -12.24
N LYS A 132 1.73 -13.36 -12.49
CA LYS A 132 2.65 -12.40 -11.88
C LYS A 132 1.89 -11.15 -11.48
N ARG A 133 2.15 -10.64 -10.28
CA ARG A 133 1.68 -9.31 -9.86
C ARG A 133 2.54 -8.24 -10.53
N GLU A 134 1.89 -7.28 -11.16
CA GLU A 134 2.53 -6.16 -11.85
C GLU A 134 2.16 -4.85 -11.18
N ARG A 135 3.18 -4.04 -10.87
CA ARG A 135 2.99 -2.70 -10.32
C ARG A 135 2.23 -1.84 -11.32
N THR A 136 1.11 -1.30 -10.89
CA THR A 136 0.23 -0.42 -11.65
C THR A 136 -0.02 0.84 -10.83
N THR A 137 0.20 2.01 -11.41
CA THR A 137 -0.08 3.30 -10.78
C THR A 137 -1.29 3.93 -11.47
N ILE A 138 -2.35 4.15 -10.71
CA ILE A 138 -3.53 4.88 -11.18
C ILE A 138 -3.35 6.32 -10.73
N THR A 139 -3.49 7.26 -11.66
CA THR A 139 -3.39 8.70 -11.37
C THR A 139 -4.72 9.35 -11.67
N LEU A 140 -5.35 9.90 -10.63
CA LEU A 140 -6.58 10.68 -10.75
C LEU A 140 -6.22 12.17 -10.62
N ARG A 141 -6.65 12.98 -11.59
CA ARG A 141 -6.41 14.43 -11.60
C ARG A 141 -7.70 15.15 -11.24
N PHE A 142 -7.69 15.81 -10.10
CA PHE A 142 -8.79 16.63 -9.60
C PHE A 142 -8.59 18.07 -10.07
N ARG A 143 -9.58 18.59 -10.80
CA ARG A 143 -9.58 19.96 -11.35
C ARG A 143 -11.01 20.53 -11.44
N SER A 144 -11.88 20.09 -10.55
CA SER A 144 -13.30 20.47 -10.52
C SER A 144 -13.50 21.88 -9.93
N PHE A 145 -12.48 22.40 -9.22
CA PHE A 145 -12.52 23.70 -8.55
C PHE A 145 -11.43 24.65 -9.07
N ASP A 146 -11.65 25.96 -8.87
CA ASP A 146 -10.73 27.03 -9.29
C ASP A 146 -9.49 27.15 -8.39
N LYS A 147 -9.53 26.56 -7.19
CA LYS A 147 -8.44 26.61 -6.21
C LYS A 147 -7.82 25.23 -6.01
N TYR A 148 -6.49 25.20 -5.90
CA TYR A 148 -5.74 23.98 -5.59
C TYR A 148 -6.19 23.34 -4.26
N GLU A 149 -6.45 24.14 -3.24
CA GLU A 149 -6.83 23.66 -1.91
C GLU A 149 -8.12 22.82 -1.94
N ASP A 150 -9.10 23.25 -2.73
CA ASP A 150 -10.39 22.57 -2.86
C ASP A 150 -10.24 21.27 -3.66
N ASN A 151 -9.47 21.30 -4.76
CA ASN A 151 -9.13 20.08 -5.51
C ASN A 151 -8.34 19.08 -4.65
N ASN A 152 -7.41 19.57 -3.83
CA ASN A 152 -6.63 18.73 -2.92
C ASN A 152 -7.51 18.17 -1.79
N ARG A 153 -8.51 18.91 -1.31
CA ARG A 153 -9.47 18.41 -0.32
C ARG A 153 -10.25 17.20 -0.83
N GLU A 154 -10.73 17.24 -2.08
CA GLU A 154 -11.40 16.09 -2.68
C GLU A 154 -10.41 14.92 -2.87
N ALA A 155 -9.19 15.18 -3.36
CA ALA A 155 -8.17 14.15 -3.46
C ALA A 155 -7.82 13.48 -2.11
N GLN A 156 -7.75 14.26 -1.02
CA GLN A 156 -7.49 13.74 0.34
C GLN A 156 -8.68 12.94 0.90
N LYS A 157 -9.91 13.33 0.57
CA LYS A 157 -11.10 12.55 0.91
C LYS A 157 -11.05 11.17 0.24
N TRP A 158 -10.72 11.12 -1.06
CA TRP A 158 -10.49 9.86 -1.77
C TRP A 158 -9.38 9.02 -1.13
N ARG A 159 -8.22 9.64 -0.83
CA ARG A 159 -7.10 8.96 -0.16
C ARG A 159 -7.52 8.36 1.18
N THR A 160 -8.24 9.11 1.99
CA THR A 160 -8.69 8.70 3.32
C THR A 160 -9.66 7.53 3.24
N THR A 161 -10.67 7.62 2.36
CA THR A 161 -11.63 6.53 2.15
C THR A 161 -10.93 5.26 1.68
N ILE A 162 -10.00 5.35 0.71
CA ILE A 162 -9.22 4.20 0.26
C ILE A 162 -8.45 3.57 1.42
N LYS A 163 -7.78 4.37 2.26
CA LYS A 163 -7.06 3.86 3.42
C LYS A 163 -7.96 3.21 4.46
N CYS A 164 -9.12 3.80 4.76
CA CYS A 164 -10.10 3.18 5.65
C CYS A 164 -10.53 1.81 5.13
N LEU A 165 -10.86 1.70 3.83
CA LEU A 165 -11.28 0.46 3.20
C LEU A 165 -10.18 -0.62 3.21
N ILE A 166 -8.93 -0.26 2.91
CA ILE A 166 -7.78 -1.20 2.97
C ILE A 166 -7.60 -1.75 4.39
N ASN A 167 -7.73 -0.90 5.42
CA ASN A 167 -7.60 -1.30 6.82
C ASN A 167 -8.89 -1.92 7.40
N LYS A 168 -9.95 -2.08 6.59
CA LYS A 168 -11.28 -2.56 7.01
C LYS A 168 -11.88 -1.73 8.15
N LEU A 169 -11.58 -0.44 8.19
CA LEU A 169 -12.10 0.53 9.16
C LEU A 169 -13.33 1.24 8.58
N PRO A 170 -14.25 1.74 9.43
CA PRO A 170 -15.32 2.60 8.97
C PRO A 170 -14.76 3.83 8.25
N VAL A 171 -15.46 4.26 7.20
CA VAL A 171 -15.06 5.44 6.44
C VAL A 171 -15.15 6.67 7.35
N SER A 172 -14.04 7.39 7.45
CA SER A 172 -13.89 8.61 8.25
C SER A 172 -13.26 9.71 7.39
N TYR A 173 -13.25 10.93 7.91
CA TYR A 173 -12.54 12.07 7.32
C TYR A 173 -11.08 12.18 7.78
N THR A 174 -10.68 11.37 8.75
CA THR A 174 -9.32 11.32 9.28
C THR A 174 -8.56 10.11 8.77
N LEU A 175 -7.31 10.31 8.34
CA LEU A 175 -6.44 9.21 7.92
C LEU A 175 -6.22 8.23 9.09
N PRO A 176 -6.38 6.91 8.87
CA PRO A 176 -6.04 5.94 9.89
C PRO A 176 -4.53 5.98 10.12
N VAL A 177 -4.14 6.25 11.37
CA VAL A 177 -2.74 6.26 11.79
C VAL A 177 -2.42 4.89 12.40
N ASN A 178 -1.37 4.24 11.91
CA ASN A 178 -0.79 3.09 12.57
C ASN A 178 0.55 3.51 13.17
N GLU A 179 0.59 3.64 14.49
CA GLU A 179 1.78 4.10 15.21
C GLU A 179 2.88 3.04 15.26
N LYS A 180 2.52 1.75 15.12
CA LYS A 180 3.46 0.64 15.22
C LYS A 180 4.17 0.40 13.89
N LYS A 181 5.49 0.28 13.97
CA LYS A 181 6.36 -0.03 12.82
C LYS A 181 6.41 -1.54 12.55
N LEU A 182 6.83 -1.93 11.35
CA LEU A 182 7.29 -3.31 11.10
C LEU A 182 8.72 -3.50 11.63
N LEU A 183 8.98 -4.62 12.27
CA LEU A 183 10.36 -5.06 12.56
C LEU A 183 10.88 -5.86 11.36
N ILE A 184 11.99 -5.45 10.77
CA ILE A 184 12.62 -6.15 9.65
C ILE A 184 13.96 -6.71 10.10
N LEU A 185 14.07 -8.05 10.12
CA LEU A 185 15.30 -8.77 10.46
C LEU A 185 15.92 -9.30 9.17
N LEU A 186 17.03 -8.70 8.77
CA LEU A 186 17.66 -8.96 7.47
C LEU A 186 19.01 -9.65 7.63
N ASN A 187 19.18 -10.82 7.02
CA ASN A 187 20.48 -11.45 6.90
C ASN A 187 21.15 -11.08 5.56
N PRO A 188 22.18 -10.21 5.57
CA PRO A 188 22.77 -9.68 4.34
C PRO A 188 23.47 -10.75 3.52
N LYS A 189 23.96 -11.83 4.18
CA LYS A 189 24.65 -12.95 3.54
C LYS A 189 23.72 -14.01 2.96
N SER A 190 22.39 -13.81 3.03
CA SER A 190 21.43 -14.78 2.48
C SER A 190 21.53 -14.90 0.95
N GLY A 191 21.36 -16.12 0.45
CA GLY A 191 21.42 -16.42 -0.98
C GLY A 191 22.81 -16.13 -1.55
N PRO A 192 22.93 -15.40 -2.67
CA PRO A 192 24.22 -15.01 -3.24
C PRO A 192 24.88 -13.83 -2.50
N GLY A 193 24.48 -13.54 -1.26
CA GLY A 193 24.96 -12.38 -0.49
C GLY A 193 24.37 -11.04 -0.96
N LYS A 194 23.24 -11.06 -1.67
CA LYS A 194 22.59 -9.88 -2.27
C LYS A 194 21.31 -9.44 -1.56
N ALA A 195 21.04 -9.97 -0.37
CA ALA A 195 19.75 -9.78 0.30
C ALA A 195 19.50 -8.31 0.67
N ARG A 196 20.56 -7.57 1.03
CA ARG A 196 20.47 -6.15 1.36
C ARG A 196 20.13 -5.32 0.13
N GLU A 197 20.79 -5.58 -1.00
CA GLU A 197 20.55 -4.89 -2.27
C GLU A 197 19.13 -5.19 -2.76
N ILE A 198 18.71 -6.46 -2.74
CA ILE A 198 17.34 -6.85 -3.14
C ILE A 198 16.30 -6.14 -2.27
N PHE A 199 16.52 -6.06 -0.96
CA PHE A 199 15.64 -5.35 -0.04
C PHE A 199 15.56 -3.85 -0.38
N GLN A 200 16.69 -3.21 -0.64
CA GLN A 200 16.77 -1.79 -1.00
C GLN A 200 16.09 -1.51 -2.35
N GLU A 201 16.39 -2.31 -3.38
CA GLU A 201 15.89 -2.08 -4.74
C GLU A 201 14.40 -2.39 -4.88
N LYS A 202 13.90 -3.46 -4.24
CA LYS A 202 12.55 -3.98 -4.51
C LYS A 202 11.57 -3.76 -3.38
N VAL A 203 11.99 -3.89 -2.12
CA VAL A 203 11.09 -3.91 -0.97
C VAL A 203 10.87 -2.50 -0.42
N THR A 204 11.93 -1.69 -0.38
CA THR A 204 11.88 -0.34 0.18
C THR A 204 10.86 0.54 -0.56
N SER A 205 10.84 0.48 -1.90
CA SER A 205 9.87 1.21 -2.73
C SER A 205 8.42 0.80 -2.45
N ILE A 206 8.17 -0.51 -2.28
CA ILE A 206 6.84 -1.03 -1.93
C ILE A 206 6.38 -0.53 -0.56
N LEU A 207 7.26 -0.59 0.45
CA LEU A 207 6.93 -0.13 1.80
C LEU A 207 6.70 1.39 1.84
N GLN A 208 7.43 2.15 1.04
CA GLN A 208 7.25 3.59 0.91
C GLN A 208 5.93 3.95 0.23
N GLU A 209 5.56 3.26 -0.86
CA GLU A 209 4.27 3.42 -1.53
C GLU A 209 3.08 3.05 -0.65
N ALA A 210 3.27 2.05 0.22
CA ALA A 210 2.29 1.65 1.22
C ALA A 210 2.27 2.57 2.47
N GLU A 211 3.18 3.54 2.54
CA GLU A 211 3.39 4.43 3.70
C GLU A 211 3.54 3.65 5.01
N ILE A 212 4.27 2.53 4.95
CA ILE A 212 4.52 1.63 6.07
C ILE A 212 5.87 1.99 6.71
N PRO A 213 5.89 2.48 7.96
CA PRO A 213 7.14 2.68 8.68
C PRO A 213 7.70 1.34 9.15
N TYR A 214 9.03 1.22 9.16
CA TYR A 214 9.73 0.01 9.57
C TYR A 214 11.05 0.31 10.26
N ASP A 215 11.47 -0.60 11.13
CA ASP A 215 12.80 -0.61 11.75
C ASP A 215 13.61 -1.76 11.15
N LEU A 216 14.73 -1.43 10.49
CA LEU A 216 15.61 -2.42 9.85
C LEU A 216 16.77 -2.80 10.77
N HIS A 217 16.85 -4.08 11.11
CA HIS A 217 17.97 -4.65 11.84
C HIS A 217 18.68 -5.70 11.00
N VAL A 218 19.93 -5.41 10.66
CA VAL A 218 20.80 -6.31 9.91
C VAL A 218 21.44 -7.31 10.88
N THR A 219 21.26 -8.60 10.63
CA THR A 219 21.85 -9.66 11.47
C THR A 219 23.36 -9.73 11.26
N LYS A 220 24.08 -9.99 12.35
CA LYS A 220 25.56 -9.92 12.37
C LYS A 220 26.22 -11.29 12.44
N TYR A 221 25.56 -12.25 13.10
CA TYR A 221 26.05 -13.61 13.34
C TYR A 221 24.86 -14.57 13.44
N ALA A 222 25.12 -15.88 13.47
CA ALA A 222 24.08 -16.90 13.64
C ALA A 222 23.40 -16.78 15.00
N GLN A 223 22.10 -17.03 15.09
CA GLN A 223 21.29 -16.84 16.31
C GLN A 223 21.02 -15.38 16.70
N TYR A 224 21.53 -14.38 15.95
CA TYR A 224 21.25 -12.98 16.24
C TYR A 224 19.75 -12.68 16.23
N ALA A 225 18.99 -13.21 15.25
CA ALA A 225 17.56 -12.92 15.16
C ALA A 225 16.78 -13.57 16.32
N ARG A 226 17.20 -14.77 16.75
CA ARG A 226 16.67 -15.47 17.93
C ARG A 226 16.87 -14.64 19.19
N GLU A 227 18.10 -14.23 19.46
CA GLU A 227 18.45 -13.42 20.64
C GLU A 227 17.69 -12.08 20.65
N PHE A 228 17.59 -11.42 19.49
CA PHE A 228 16.90 -10.15 19.34
C PHE A 228 15.42 -10.25 19.73
N VAL A 229 14.72 -11.24 19.20
CA VAL A 229 13.27 -11.43 19.40
C VAL A 229 12.96 -11.92 20.81
N ARG A 230 13.84 -12.76 21.38
CA ARG A 230 13.71 -13.25 22.76
C ARG A 230 13.83 -12.13 23.79
N THR A 231 14.74 -11.17 23.58
CA THR A 231 15.11 -10.17 24.59
C THR A 231 14.36 -8.84 24.50
N ARG A 232 13.70 -8.55 23.37
CA ARG A 232 13.02 -7.28 23.14
C ARG A 232 11.51 -7.38 23.31
N ASN A 233 10.86 -6.24 23.50
CA ASN A 233 9.41 -6.15 23.53
C ASN A 233 8.84 -6.26 22.10
N VAL A 234 8.47 -7.47 21.67
CA VAL A 234 7.95 -7.71 20.30
C VAL A 234 6.62 -6.98 20.03
N TYR A 235 5.87 -6.62 21.07
CA TYR A 235 4.58 -5.92 20.96
C TYR A 235 4.70 -4.45 20.56
N SER A 236 5.91 -3.86 20.59
CA SER A 236 6.13 -2.51 20.06
C SER A 236 6.03 -2.45 18.53
N TRP A 237 6.13 -3.61 17.86
CA TRP A 237 5.97 -3.72 16.42
C TRP A 237 4.62 -4.36 16.07
N ARG A 238 4.10 -4.03 14.89
CA ARG A 238 2.86 -4.63 14.37
C ARG A 238 3.07 -5.98 13.67
N GLY A 239 4.32 -6.41 13.53
CA GLY A 239 4.69 -7.63 12.83
C GLY A 239 6.20 -7.69 12.58
N ILE A 240 6.70 -8.92 12.42
CA ILE A 240 8.12 -9.21 12.20
C ILE A 240 8.29 -9.79 10.80
N VAL A 241 9.21 -9.22 10.03
CA VAL A 241 9.52 -9.63 8.66
C VAL A 241 10.92 -10.23 8.61
N ALA A 242 11.00 -11.51 8.29
CA ALA A 242 12.25 -12.22 8.05
C ALA A 242 12.72 -11.97 6.60
N VAL A 243 13.88 -11.33 6.42
CA VAL A 243 14.47 -11.09 5.10
C VAL A 243 15.72 -11.95 4.93
N GLY A 244 15.60 -13.01 4.14
CA GLY A 244 16.65 -14.00 3.96
C GLY A 244 16.09 -15.32 3.44
N GLY A 245 16.74 -16.43 3.80
CA GLY A 245 16.19 -17.78 3.59
C GLY A 245 15.36 -18.27 4.78
N ASP A 246 14.90 -19.52 4.70
CA ASP A 246 14.08 -20.16 5.75
C ASP A 246 14.77 -20.14 7.14
N GLY A 247 16.12 -20.14 7.19
CA GLY A 247 16.89 -20.11 8.44
C GLY A 247 16.71 -18.84 9.28
N VAL A 248 16.47 -17.68 8.66
CA VAL A 248 16.23 -16.43 9.42
C VAL A 248 14.90 -16.51 10.16
N LEU A 249 13.87 -17.03 9.49
CA LEU A 249 12.57 -17.25 10.12
C LEU A 249 12.67 -18.33 11.22
N PHE A 250 13.45 -19.38 11.00
CA PHE A 250 13.71 -20.39 12.02
C PHE A 250 14.31 -19.79 13.30
N GLU A 251 15.30 -18.91 13.18
CA GLU A 251 15.85 -18.20 14.34
C GLU A 251 14.78 -17.36 15.06
N ILE A 252 13.97 -16.60 14.30
CA ILE A 252 12.90 -15.77 14.85
C ILE A 252 11.87 -16.62 15.61
N LEU A 253 11.41 -17.72 15.01
CA LEU A 253 10.43 -18.62 15.63
C LEU A 253 10.95 -19.23 16.93
N ASN A 254 12.18 -19.75 16.94
CA ASN A 254 12.76 -20.27 18.19
C ASN A 254 12.93 -19.17 19.24
N GLY A 255 13.31 -17.96 18.83
CA GLY A 255 13.41 -16.81 19.73
C GLY A 255 12.06 -16.43 20.33
N MET A 256 10.96 -16.55 19.57
CA MET A 256 9.60 -16.38 20.08
C MET A 256 9.21 -17.47 21.09
N PHE A 257 9.49 -18.73 20.77
CA PHE A 257 9.16 -19.88 21.64
C PHE A 257 9.93 -19.89 22.97
N GLU A 258 11.10 -19.26 23.02
CA GLU A 258 11.89 -19.13 24.25
C GLU A 258 11.38 -18.06 25.21
N ARG A 259 10.39 -17.28 24.80
CA ARG A 259 9.79 -16.27 25.67
C ARG A 259 8.79 -16.92 26.62
N LEU A 260 8.65 -16.35 27.81
CA LEU A 260 7.64 -16.79 28.77
C LEU A 260 6.21 -16.57 28.24
N ASP A 261 6.02 -15.53 27.44
CA ASP A 261 4.75 -15.11 26.82
C ASP A 261 4.61 -15.59 25.36
N TRP A 262 5.32 -16.65 24.96
CA TRP A 262 5.39 -17.10 23.56
C TRP A 262 4.02 -17.29 22.90
N HIS A 263 3.04 -17.79 23.65
CA HIS A 263 1.70 -18.06 23.13
C HIS A 263 0.97 -16.76 22.74
N GLN A 264 1.04 -15.75 23.61
CA GLN A 264 0.50 -14.42 23.34
C GLN A 264 1.27 -13.75 22.19
N ALA A 265 2.60 -13.84 22.22
CA ALA A 265 3.46 -13.23 21.24
C ALA A 265 3.18 -13.75 19.81
N LEU A 266 2.98 -15.07 19.63
CA LEU A 266 2.64 -15.65 18.33
C LEU A 266 1.21 -15.33 17.86
N ASN A 267 0.28 -15.11 18.79
CA ASN A 267 -1.10 -14.75 18.45
C ASN A 267 -1.21 -13.28 18.04
N GLU A 268 -0.49 -12.38 18.71
CA GLU A 268 -0.61 -10.93 18.50
C GLU A 268 0.36 -10.37 17.47
N VAL A 269 1.51 -11.01 17.23
CA VAL A 269 2.57 -10.47 16.36
C VAL A 269 2.71 -11.35 15.11
N PRO A 270 2.12 -10.93 13.97
CA PRO A 270 2.23 -11.65 12.71
C PRO A 270 3.67 -11.76 12.23
N LEU A 271 3.99 -12.91 11.64
CA LEU A 271 5.28 -13.16 10.99
C LEU A 271 5.13 -13.15 9.48
N ALA A 272 6.09 -12.53 8.80
CA ALA A 272 6.17 -12.51 7.34
C ALA A 272 7.56 -12.94 6.88
N VAL A 273 7.64 -13.51 5.68
CA VAL A 273 8.90 -13.93 5.06
C VAL A 273 9.08 -13.23 3.72
N LEU A 274 10.25 -12.63 3.52
CA LEU A 274 10.70 -12.06 2.26
C LEU A 274 11.85 -12.92 1.71
N PRO A 275 11.61 -13.70 0.65
CA PRO A 275 12.56 -14.69 0.16
C PRO A 275 13.75 -14.02 -0.51
N CYS A 276 14.88 -14.03 0.19
CA CYS A 276 16.18 -13.56 -0.30
C CYS A 276 17.28 -14.63 -0.14
N GLY A 277 16.92 -15.84 0.28
CA GLY A 277 17.84 -16.97 0.46
C GLY A 277 18.04 -17.81 -0.80
N SER A 278 18.90 -18.81 -0.69
CA SER A 278 19.04 -19.90 -1.69
C SER A 278 17.91 -20.92 -1.54
N GLY A 279 17.53 -21.25 -0.30
CA GLY A 279 16.33 -22.01 0.06
C GLY A 279 15.22 -21.07 0.55
N ASN A 280 14.08 -21.07 -0.16
CA ASN A 280 12.90 -20.27 0.16
C ASN A 280 11.63 -21.15 0.09
N GLY A 281 11.72 -22.35 0.67
CA GLY A 281 10.68 -23.37 0.56
C GLY A 281 9.36 -22.88 1.14
N LEU A 282 9.42 -22.25 2.33
CA LEU A 282 8.22 -21.76 3.00
C LEU A 282 7.55 -20.64 2.22
N ALA A 283 8.33 -19.63 1.78
CA ALA A 283 7.79 -18.51 1.00
C ALA A 283 7.12 -19.00 -0.29
N ARG A 284 7.70 -20.01 -0.96
CA ARG A 284 7.10 -20.62 -2.15
C ARG A 284 5.78 -21.31 -1.84
N THR A 285 5.70 -22.06 -0.74
CA THR A 285 4.47 -22.75 -0.32
C THR A 285 3.36 -21.76 0.03
N ILE A 286 3.68 -20.69 0.79
CA ILE A 286 2.72 -19.62 1.11
C ILE A 286 2.21 -18.97 -0.18
N CYS A 287 3.10 -18.54 -1.08
CA CYS A 287 2.68 -17.95 -2.35
C CYS A 287 1.85 -18.90 -3.23
N HIS A 288 2.05 -20.21 -3.13
CA HIS A 288 1.24 -21.18 -3.85
C HIS A 288 -0.17 -21.31 -3.28
N ALA A 289 -0.33 -21.24 -1.96
CA ALA A 289 -1.60 -21.34 -1.26
C ALA A 289 -2.48 -20.09 -1.45
N TYR A 290 -1.87 -18.89 -1.53
CA TYR A 290 -2.57 -17.61 -1.59
C TYR A 290 -2.65 -16.99 -3.00
N LYS A 291 -2.97 -17.80 -4.03
CA LYS A 291 -3.12 -17.33 -5.43
C LYS A 291 -4.34 -16.47 -5.68
#